data_AF-W9T1X1-F1
#
_entry.id   AF-W9T1X1-F1
#
_cell.length_a   1.000
_cell.length_b   1.000
_cell.length_c   1.000
_cell.angle_alpha   90.00
_cell.angle_beta   90.00
_cell.angle_gamma   90.00
#
_symmetry.space_group_name_H-M   'P 1'
#
loop_
_entity.id
_entity.type
_entity.pdbx_description
1 polymer ?
#
loop_
_entity_poly.entity_id
_entity_poly.type
_entity_poly.pdbx_seq_one_letter_code
_entity_poly.pdbx_strand_id
1 'polypeptide(L)'
;MRFNIQKAGVQRIRPTLDNVRLYCTPVVNLFPHDAIPIRLDGKQDQYLLLPAEYDSQQCGVFSVDRVTGWKPGGMGYEDYVPFESFEHDPSFDVPVARPHYSVRQQPSLLGEGQDTWLSFGLRDHDQHETLSIELTCTNQNLPRQLKPGDICLPSEDTPEFLSFRNIDAVTPSYAPPLQRDYLWKLISNMSLNYLSLANVEALKVILETYDLPRYYDKHAASVSRRRLAGLKRIGHERVDRLHRGLPVRGVRTELTMDQDGFLGEGDLFLFASVLNEFFALYASLNSYHELRVRSEQGEIYQWTPRMGQQPLL
;
A
#
# COMPACT_ATOMS: atom_id res chain seq x y z
N MET A 1 -24.58 18.44 -15.97
CA MET A 1 -24.37 17.10 -16.57
C MET A 1 -25.72 16.42 -16.75
N ARG A 2 -25.95 15.71 -17.87
CA ARG A 2 -27.14 14.89 -18.10
C ARG A 2 -26.68 13.46 -18.37
N PHE A 3 -27.07 12.51 -17.52
CA PHE A 3 -26.76 11.09 -17.71
C PHE A 3 -27.91 10.41 -18.46
N ASN A 4 -27.58 9.66 -19.51
CA ASN A 4 -28.55 8.80 -20.21
C ASN A 4 -28.19 7.34 -19.91
N ILE A 5 -28.89 6.75 -18.95
CA ILE A 5 -28.66 5.37 -18.50
C ILE A 5 -29.55 4.45 -19.33
N GLN A 6 -28.94 3.67 -20.23
CA GLN A 6 -29.66 2.82 -21.18
C GLN A 6 -30.24 1.54 -20.56
N LYS A 7 -29.66 1.07 -19.46
CA LYS A 7 -30.13 -0.08 -18.67
C LYS A 7 -30.19 0.31 -17.21
N ALA A 8 -31.37 0.32 -16.62
CA ALA A 8 -31.53 0.45 -15.18
C ALA A 8 -31.32 -0.94 -14.55
N GLY A 9 -30.42 -1.06 -13.58
CA GLY A 9 -30.30 -2.27 -12.77
C GLY A 9 -31.57 -2.55 -11.97
N VAL A 10 -31.61 -3.70 -11.31
CA VAL A 10 -32.79 -4.21 -10.55
C VAL A 10 -33.27 -3.22 -9.48
N GLN A 11 -32.40 -2.37 -8.95
CA GLN A 11 -32.75 -1.31 -8.00
C GLN A 11 -32.79 0.07 -8.68
N ARG A 12 -33.96 0.72 -8.63
CA ARG A 12 -34.13 2.13 -9.01
C ARG A 12 -33.63 3.04 -7.89
N ILE A 13 -32.32 3.17 -7.75
CA ILE A 13 -31.75 4.25 -6.94
C ILE A 13 -31.86 5.53 -7.76
N ARG A 14 -32.64 6.50 -7.28
CA ARG A 14 -32.64 7.85 -7.85
C ARG A 14 -31.48 8.62 -7.22
N PRO A 15 -30.40 8.94 -7.96
CA PRO A 15 -29.31 9.71 -7.41
C PRO A 15 -29.83 11.09 -6.98
N THR A 16 -29.41 11.51 -5.81
CA THR A 16 -29.65 12.83 -5.22
C THR A 16 -28.38 13.67 -5.30
N LEU A 17 -28.47 14.96 -4.97
CA LEU A 17 -27.30 15.83 -4.87
C LEU A 17 -26.30 15.39 -3.79
N ASP A 18 -26.70 14.50 -2.89
CA ASP A 18 -25.81 13.93 -1.87
C ASP A 18 -24.96 12.77 -2.41
N ASN A 19 -25.33 12.19 -3.56
CA ASN A 19 -24.58 11.10 -4.18
C ASN A 19 -23.43 11.57 -5.07
N VAL A 20 -23.40 12.85 -5.45
CA VAL A 20 -22.35 13.42 -6.30
C VAL A 20 -21.82 14.68 -5.64
N ARG A 21 -20.57 14.62 -5.16
CA ARG A 21 -19.84 15.77 -4.62
C ARG A 21 -18.70 16.14 -5.56
N LEU A 22 -18.50 17.43 -5.74
CA LEU A 22 -17.43 17.99 -6.55
C LEU A 22 -16.35 18.55 -5.61
N TYR A 23 -15.13 18.73 -6.13
CA TYR A 23 -13.99 19.29 -5.39
C TYR A 23 -13.60 18.44 -4.18
N CYS A 24 -13.64 17.11 -4.35
CA CYS A 24 -13.25 16.14 -3.34
C CYS A 24 -11.97 15.46 -3.79
N THR A 25 -11.00 15.34 -2.88
CA THR A 25 -9.77 14.56 -3.08
C THR A 25 -9.54 13.69 -1.86
N PRO A 26 -9.03 12.45 -2.01
CA PRO A 26 -8.52 11.71 -0.86
C PRO A 26 -7.37 12.50 -0.23
N VAL A 27 -7.29 12.46 1.09
CA VAL A 27 -6.20 13.03 1.88
C VAL A 27 -5.69 11.97 2.85
N VAL A 28 -4.40 12.00 3.15
CA VAL A 28 -3.74 11.10 4.09
C VAL A 28 -3.16 11.92 5.24
N ASN A 29 -3.20 11.37 6.45
CA ASN A 29 -2.66 12.04 7.64
C ASN A 29 -1.16 11.73 7.78
N LEU A 30 -0.34 12.54 7.13
CA LEU A 30 1.12 12.51 7.21
C LEU A 30 1.65 13.94 7.43
N PHE A 31 2.60 14.09 8.33
CA PHE A 31 3.21 15.38 8.64
C PHE A 31 4.70 15.23 8.98
N PRO A 32 5.55 16.21 8.64
CA PRO A 32 6.95 16.20 9.05
C PRO A 32 7.06 16.43 10.55
N HIS A 33 8.01 15.75 11.20
CA HIS A 33 8.28 15.90 12.62
C HIS A 33 9.70 15.43 12.97
N ASP A 34 10.23 15.91 14.09
CA ASP A 34 11.56 15.49 14.56
C ASP A 34 11.47 14.34 15.57
N ALA A 35 12.49 13.47 15.58
CA ALA A 35 12.65 12.47 16.63
C ALA A 35 13.29 13.09 17.88
N ILE A 36 13.10 12.43 19.04
CA ILE A 36 13.94 12.68 20.22
C ILE A 36 15.40 12.38 19.84
N PRO A 37 16.35 13.32 20.04
CA PRO A 37 17.74 13.10 19.64
C PRO A 37 18.35 11.85 20.29
N ILE A 38 19.03 11.05 19.48
CA ILE A 38 19.69 9.83 19.94
C ILE A 38 21.15 10.12 20.24
N ARG A 39 21.59 9.83 21.47
CA ARG A 39 23.01 9.82 21.80
C ARG A 39 23.61 8.48 21.40
N LEU A 40 24.43 8.50 20.35
CA LEU A 40 25.16 7.33 19.88
C LEU A 40 26.40 7.14 20.76
N ASP A 41 26.35 6.16 21.66
CA ASP A 41 27.43 5.85 22.60
C ASP A 41 28.04 4.44 22.42
N GLY A 42 27.56 3.70 21.42
CA GLY A 42 28.05 2.36 21.09
C GLY A 42 27.68 1.28 22.11
N LYS A 43 26.89 1.57 23.15
CA LYS A 43 26.50 0.57 24.15
C LYS A 43 25.28 -0.25 23.74
N GLN A 44 24.56 0.22 22.74
CA GLN A 44 23.34 -0.41 22.22
C GLN A 44 23.49 -0.66 20.73
N ASP A 45 23.07 -1.84 20.29
CA ASP A 45 23.03 -2.22 18.88
C ASP A 45 21.87 -1.54 18.15
N GLN A 46 20.78 -1.27 18.87
CA GLN A 46 19.53 -0.75 18.32
C GLN A 46 18.98 0.37 19.20
N TYR A 47 18.46 1.42 18.55
CA TYR A 47 17.89 2.59 19.21
C TYR A 47 16.44 2.78 18.76
N LEU A 48 15.52 2.86 19.72
CA LEU A 48 14.10 3.10 19.45
C LEU A 48 13.89 4.54 19.00
N LEU A 49 13.23 4.73 17.86
CA LEU A 49 12.80 6.05 17.40
C LEU A 49 11.49 6.44 18.05
N LEU A 50 11.51 7.61 18.68
CA LEU A 50 10.34 8.23 19.28
C LEU A 50 10.16 9.62 18.68
N PRO A 51 8.99 9.95 18.10
CA PRO A 51 8.64 11.32 17.73
C PRO A 51 8.77 12.25 18.96
N ALA A 52 9.34 13.44 18.78
CA ALA A 52 9.48 14.40 19.87
C ALA A 52 8.10 14.86 20.37
N GLU A 53 7.99 15.21 21.65
CA GLU A 53 6.82 15.87 22.28
C GLU A 53 5.47 15.11 22.29
N TYR A 54 5.30 14.07 21.48
CA TYR A 54 4.08 13.27 21.40
C TYR A 54 4.22 11.95 22.16
N ASP A 55 3.10 11.48 22.72
CA ASP A 55 2.99 10.12 23.23
C ASP A 55 3.07 9.12 22.05
N SER A 56 3.79 8.02 22.24
CA SER A 56 4.01 6.98 21.22
C SER A 56 2.71 6.29 20.79
N GLN A 57 1.66 6.36 21.62
CA GLN A 57 0.32 5.87 21.27
C GLN A 57 -0.44 6.80 20.31
N GLN A 58 -0.06 8.08 20.23
CA GLN A 58 -0.76 9.11 19.47
C GLN A 58 -0.01 9.52 18.20
N CYS A 59 1.29 9.21 18.11
CA CYS A 59 2.14 9.55 16.98
C CYS A 59 3.00 8.34 16.61
N GLY A 60 2.84 7.85 15.37
CA GLY A 60 3.64 6.76 14.81
C GLY A 60 4.63 7.29 13.79
N VAL A 61 5.80 6.64 13.71
CA VAL A 61 6.79 6.89 12.65
C VAL A 61 6.30 6.24 11.36
N PHE A 62 6.14 7.02 10.30
CA PHE A 62 5.79 6.54 8.96
C PHE A 62 7.05 6.29 8.12
N SER A 63 7.97 7.25 8.09
CA SER A 63 9.28 7.11 7.44
C SER A 63 10.37 7.87 8.19
N VAL A 64 11.60 7.41 8.02
CA VAL A 64 12.82 8.13 8.42
C VAL A 64 13.33 8.85 7.19
N ASP A 65 13.29 10.18 7.21
CA ASP A 65 13.54 11.00 6.03
C ASP A 65 15.01 11.42 5.96
N ARG A 66 15.60 11.79 7.12
CA ARG A 66 17.01 12.17 7.20
C ARG A 66 17.60 11.90 8.57
N VAL A 67 18.86 11.46 8.60
CA VAL A 67 19.64 11.25 9.82
C VAL A 67 20.94 12.03 9.72
N THR A 68 21.15 12.96 10.64
CA THR A 68 22.35 13.80 10.69
C THR A 68 23.00 13.65 12.06
N GLY A 69 24.28 13.28 12.07
CA GLY A 69 25.07 13.19 13.28
C GLY A 69 25.83 14.49 13.57
N TRP A 70 25.83 14.87 14.85
CA TRP A 70 26.55 16.02 15.38
C TRP A 70 27.66 15.59 16.32
N LYS A 71 28.90 15.94 15.97
CA LYS A 71 30.08 15.62 16.77
C LYS A 71 30.51 16.78 17.66
N PRO A 72 30.70 16.56 18.98
CA PRO A 72 31.26 17.55 19.87
C PRO A 72 32.66 18.01 19.43
N GLY A 73 33.03 19.24 19.74
CA GLY A 73 34.38 19.76 19.46
C GLY A 73 34.57 20.44 18.10
N GLY A 74 33.49 20.83 17.43
CA GLY A 74 33.56 21.60 16.18
C GLY A 74 33.84 20.77 14.93
N MET A 75 33.73 19.45 15.02
CA MET A 75 33.90 18.53 13.88
C MET A 75 32.72 18.53 12.88
N GLY A 76 31.70 19.37 13.14
CA GLY A 76 30.60 19.63 12.21
C GLY A 76 29.49 18.58 12.23
N TYR A 77 28.69 18.59 11.17
CA TYR A 77 27.59 17.67 10.92
C TYR A 77 27.99 16.65 9.86
N GLU A 78 27.63 15.39 10.07
CA GLU A 78 27.84 14.31 9.10
C GLU A 78 26.48 13.65 8.78
N ASP A 79 26.08 13.64 7.51
CA ASP A 79 24.83 13.03 7.09
C ASP A 79 24.99 11.52 6.88
N TYR A 80 24.10 10.75 7.48
CA TYR A 80 24.05 9.30 7.35
C TYR A 80 23.20 8.88 6.15
N VAL A 81 23.54 7.74 5.56
CA VAL A 81 22.81 7.13 4.44
C VAL A 81 22.08 5.85 4.87
N PRO A 82 20.94 5.51 4.26
CA PRO A 82 20.36 4.18 4.45
C PRO A 82 21.34 3.09 4.01
N PHE A 83 21.38 1.96 4.71
CA PHE A 83 22.22 0.81 4.35
C PHE A 83 21.90 0.32 2.92
N GLU A 84 20.62 0.27 2.56
CA GLU A 84 20.13 -0.18 1.26
C GLU A 84 20.51 0.75 0.10
N SER A 85 21.05 1.95 0.36
CA SER A 85 21.57 2.86 -0.68
C SER A 85 22.93 2.41 -1.23
N PHE A 86 23.65 1.56 -0.51
CA PHE A 86 25.04 1.15 -0.80
C PHE A 86 26.08 2.30 -0.86
N GLU A 87 25.70 3.55 -0.56
CA GLU A 87 26.61 4.70 -0.55
C GLU A 87 27.68 4.66 0.56
N HIS A 88 27.60 3.66 1.43
CA HIS A 88 28.55 3.42 2.50
C HIS A 88 29.68 2.46 2.10
N ASP A 89 29.58 1.83 0.92
CA ASP A 89 30.56 0.87 0.42
C ASP A 89 31.37 1.51 -0.72
N PRO A 90 32.69 1.73 -0.56
CA PRO A 90 33.52 2.36 -1.57
C PRO A 90 33.65 1.54 -2.87
N SER A 91 33.20 0.28 -2.89
CA SER A 91 33.14 -0.52 -4.11
C SER A 91 32.00 -0.12 -5.07
N PHE A 92 31.07 0.74 -4.65
CA PHE A 92 29.92 1.20 -5.43
C PHE A 92 30.10 2.59 -6.07
N ASP A 93 31.30 2.93 -6.54
CA ASP A 93 31.63 4.21 -7.22
C ASP A 93 31.29 5.48 -6.40
N VAL A 94 31.32 5.39 -5.07
CA VAL A 94 31.19 6.57 -4.19
C VAL A 94 32.57 7.15 -3.84
N PRO A 95 32.76 8.49 -3.96
CA PRO A 95 34.07 9.11 -3.70
C PRO A 95 34.56 8.95 -2.25
N VAL A 96 33.64 8.91 -1.29
CA VAL A 96 33.93 8.79 0.15
C VAL A 96 32.82 7.96 0.79
N ALA A 97 33.20 6.91 1.52
CA ALA A 97 32.27 6.08 2.27
C ALA A 97 31.59 6.90 3.38
N ARG A 98 30.25 6.94 3.35
CA ARG A 98 29.42 7.66 4.32
C ARG A 98 28.99 6.75 5.47
N PRO A 99 28.73 7.31 6.67
CA PRO A 99 28.14 6.54 7.75
C PRO A 99 26.73 6.11 7.35
N HIS A 100 26.28 4.94 7.82
CA HIS A 100 24.99 4.41 7.45
C HIS A 100 24.16 3.98 8.65
N TYR A 101 22.85 3.90 8.40
CA TYR A 101 21.88 3.34 9.31
C TYR A 101 21.00 2.32 8.60
N SER A 102 20.44 1.39 9.36
CA SER A 102 19.40 0.48 8.91
C SER A 102 18.16 0.71 9.74
N VAL A 103 16.99 0.64 9.09
CA VAL A 103 15.69 0.81 9.74
C VAL A 103 15.09 -0.57 9.96
N ARG A 104 14.64 -0.85 11.18
CA ARG A 104 13.95 -2.10 11.52
C ARG A 104 12.62 -1.79 12.18
N GLN A 105 11.55 -2.32 11.61
CA GLN A 105 10.21 -2.23 12.20
C GLN A 105 9.83 -3.53 12.90
N GLN A 106 9.19 -3.41 14.06
CA GLN A 106 8.71 -4.54 14.85
C GLN A 106 7.32 -4.22 15.41
N PRO A 107 6.46 -5.22 15.66
CA PRO A 107 5.19 -4.98 16.33
C PRO A 107 5.41 -4.33 17.69
N SER A 108 4.66 -3.28 17.98
CA SER A 108 4.79 -2.56 19.25
C SER A 108 4.36 -3.43 20.42
N LEU A 109 5.07 -3.35 21.54
CA LEU A 109 4.68 -4.03 22.78
C LEU A 109 3.60 -3.27 23.56
N LEU A 110 3.47 -1.97 23.30
CA LEU A 110 2.65 -1.04 24.08
C LEU A 110 1.34 -0.63 23.37
N GLY A 111 1.13 -1.07 22.12
CA GLY A 111 -0.04 -0.69 21.34
C GLY A 111 -0.22 -1.52 20.07
N GLU A 112 -1.25 -1.20 19.28
CA GLU A 112 -1.59 -1.91 18.03
C GLU A 112 -0.75 -1.48 16.81
N GLY A 113 0.30 -0.68 17.04
CA GLY A 113 1.19 -0.12 16.01
C GLY A 113 2.50 -0.89 15.81
N GLN A 114 3.48 -0.19 15.23
CA GLN A 114 4.83 -0.70 15.04
C GLN A 114 5.85 0.25 15.65
N ASP A 115 6.85 -0.33 16.31
CA ASP A 115 8.01 0.38 16.81
C ASP A 115 9.08 0.40 15.71
N THR A 116 9.68 1.56 15.48
CA THR A 116 10.76 1.74 14.49
C THR A 116 12.09 1.89 15.22
N TRP A 117 13.06 1.08 14.83
CA TRP A 117 14.39 1.03 15.43
C TRP A 117 15.45 1.39 14.40
N LEU A 118 16.48 2.12 14.81
CA LEU A 118 17.68 2.33 14.03
C LEU A 118 18.82 1.47 14.54
N SER A 119 19.56 0.87 13.63
CA SER A 119 20.87 0.25 13.91
C SER A 119 21.94 0.92 13.05
N PHE A 120 23.11 1.16 13.62
CA PHE A 120 24.21 1.87 12.99
C PHE A 120 25.39 0.93 12.75
N GLY A 121 26.12 1.13 11.65
CA GLY A 121 27.32 0.34 11.35
C GLY A 121 28.41 0.50 12.41
N LEU A 122 29.25 -0.53 12.58
CA LEU A 122 30.39 -0.48 13.51
C LEU A 122 31.39 0.60 13.06
N ARG A 123 31.56 1.65 13.87
CA ARG A 123 32.65 2.63 13.80
C ARG A 123 33.40 2.64 15.13
N ASP A 124 34.60 3.21 15.15
CA ASP A 124 35.36 3.47 16.37
C ASP A 124 34.48 4.23 17.37
N HIS A 125 34.09 3.54 18.44
CA HIS A 125 33.15 4.00 19.46
C HIS A 125 33.70 5.14 20.35
N ASP A 126 34.89 5.66 20.04
CA ASP A 126 35.60 6.65 20.85
C ASP A 126 35.00 8.07 20.75
N GLN A 127 34.03 8.30 19.86
CA GLN A 127 33.38 9.60 19.71
C GLN A 127 31.88 9.51 20.02
N HIS A 128 31.47 10.14 21.13
CA HIS A 128 30.06 10.36 21.43
C HIS A 128 29.47 11.32 20.40
N GLU A 129 28.44 10.89 19.68
CA GLU A 129 27.74 11.67 18.66
C GLU A 129 26.26 11.81 19.03
N THR A 130 25.65 12.95 18.71
CA THR A 130 24.20 13.14 18.88
C THR A 130 23.54 13.17 17.52
N LEU A 131 22.57 12.29 17.31
CA LEU A 131 21.85 12.15 16.06
C LEU A 131 20.58 12.99 16.10
N SER A 132 20.45 13.88 15.12
CA SER A 132 19.22 14.58 14.77
C SER A 132 18.53 13.82 13.65
N ILE A 133 17.24 13.58 13.78
CA ILE A 133 16.51 12.67 12.90
C ILE A 133 15.20 13.33 12.50
N GLU A 134 15.05 13.55 11.20
CA GLU A 134 13.86 14.08 10.57
C GLU A 134 12.96 12.90 10.15
N LEU A 135 11.69 12.96 10.51
CA LEU A 135 10.71 11.91 10.30
C LEU A 135 9.48 12.43 9.56
N THR A 136 8.80 11.55 8.85
CA THR A 136 7.38 11.72 8.54
C THR A 136 6.59 10.88 9.52
N CYS A 137 5.59 11.50 10.15
CA CYS A 137 4.77 10.90 11.19
C CYS A 137 3.30 10.84 10.80
N THR A 138 2.54 10.03 11.53
CA THR A 138 1.08 9.93 11.42
C THR A 138 0.44 9.82 12.80
N ASN A 139 -0.80 10.29 12.98
CA ASN A 139 -1.50 10.14 14.25
C ASN A 139 -2.17 8.76 14.45
N GLN A 140 -1.77 7.76 13.67
CA GLN A 140 -2.28 6.39 13.72
C GLN A 140 -3.83 6.36 13.71
N ASN A 141 -4.43 5.74 14.73
CA ASN A 141 -5.87 5.59 14.87
C ASN A 141 -6.55 6.73 15.65
N LEU A 142 -5.82 7.74 16.13
CA LEU A 142 -6.39 8.89 16.84
C LEU A 142 -7.46 9.63 16.00
N PRO A 143 -7.25 9.91 14.70
CA PRO A 143 -8.24 10.62 13.88
C PRO A 143 -9.56 9.86 13.66
N ARG A 144 -9.64 8.57 14.03
CA ARG A 144 -10.91 7.80 13.94
C ARG A 144 -11.99 8.34 14.86
N GLN A 145 -11.63 9.14 15.85
CA GLN A 145 -12.58 9.80 16.76
C GLN A 145 -13.31 10.97 16.08
N LEU A 146 -12.78 11.46 14.94
CA LEU A 146 -13.37 12.53 14.15
C LEU A 146 -14.58 12.01 13.36
N LYS A 147 -15.63 12.81 13.34
CA LYS A 147 -16.86 12.57 12.58
C LYS A 147 -16.77 13.22 11.20
N PRO A 148 -17.64 12.82 10.25
CA PRO A 148 -17.84 13.57 9.02
C PRO A 148 -18.16 15.04 9.31
N GLY A 149 -17.35 15.96 8.79
CA GLY A 149 -17.47 17.39 9.05
C GLY A 149 -16.37 17.97 9.93
N ASP A 150 -15.70 17.16 10.75
CA ASP A 150 -14.76 17.67 11.77
C ASP A 150 -13.43 18.15 11.16
N ILE A 151 -13.00 17.58 10.02
CA ILE A 151 -11.81 18.03 9.30
C ILE A 151 -12.19 19.25 8.44
N CYS A 152 -12.31 20.42 9.06
CA CYS A 152 -12.82 21.63 8.44
C CYS A 152 -11.92 22.88 8.56
N LEU A 153 -10.74 22.73 9.14
CA LEU A 153 -9.82 23.84 9.34
C LEU A 153 -9.06 24.19 8.04
N PRO A 154 -8.98 25.48 7.66
CA PRO A 154 -8.14 25.92 6.57
C PRO A 154 -6.66 25.92 6.97
N SER A 155 -5.77 25.87 5.98
CA SER A 155 -4.32 26.12 6.15
C SER A 155 -3.99 27.60 5.89
N GLU A 156 -2.79 28.06 6.27
CA GLU A 156 -2.36 29.46 6.15
C GLU A 156 -2.48 30.02 4.72
N ASP A 157 -2.25 29.20 3.69
CA ASP A 157 -2.30 29.59 2.28
C ASP A 157 -3.70 29.49 1.64
N THR A 158 -4.74 29.30 2.45
CA THR A 158 -6.07 28.98 1.94
C THR A 158 -6.92 30.23 1.73
N PRO A 159 -7.48 30.46 0.52
CA PRO A 159 -8.38 31.60 0.28
C PRO A 159 -9.62 31.59 1.18
N GLU A 160 -10.01 32.75 1.70
CA GLU A 160 -11.12 32.92 2.67
C GLU A 160 -12.49 32.43 2.14
N PHE A 161 -12.68 32.33 0.83
CA PHE A 161 -13.94 31.90 0.23
C PHE A 161 -14.10 30.37 0.14
N LEU A 162 -13.08 29.59 0.53
CA LEU A 162 -13.13 28.13 0.53
C LEU A 162 -13.47 27.57 1.92
N SER A 163 -14.33 26.56 1.93
CA SER A 163 -14.68 25.81 3.14
C SER A 163 -14.30 24.34 2.98
N PHE A 164 -13.76 23.73 4.04
CA PHE A 164 -13.33 22.34 4.04
C PHE A 164 -14.23 21.51 4.94
N ARG A 165 -14.42 20.25 4.57
CA ARG A 165 -14.99 19.22 5.44
C ARG A 165 -14.64 17.85 4.88
N ASN A 166 -14.33 16.90 5.74
CA ASN A 166 -14.34 15.50 5.35
C ASN A 166 -15.78 15.02 5.08
N ILE A 167 -15.92 14.20 4.05
CA ILE A 167 -17.22 13.69 3.60
C ILE A 167 -17.54 12.33 4.23
N ASP A 168 -16.50 11.61 4.63
CA ASP A 168 -16.59 10.29 5.25
C ASP A 168 -15.78 10.26 6.56
N ALA A 169 -16.02 9.24 7.37
CA ALA A 169 -15.26 8.96 8.56
C ALA A 169 -13.81 8.61 8.19
N VAL A 170 -12.87 8.94 9.08
CA VAL A 170 -11.45 8.63 8.84
C VAL A 170 -11.25 7.11 8.89
N THR A 171 -10.60 6.58 7.86
CA THR A 171 -10.29 5.16 7.77
C THR A 171 -9.27 4.75 8.85
N PRO A 172 -9.39 3.54 9.42
CA PRO A 172 -8.39 3.03 10.35
C PRO A 172 -7.01 2.83 9.70
N SER A 173 -5.98 3.01 10.50
CA SER A 173 -4.60 2.63 10.15
C SER A 173 -4.34 1.20 10.55
N TYR A 174 -3.76 0.42 9.64
CA TYR A 174 -3.41 -0.98 9.86
C TYR A 174 -1.90 -1.16 9.69
N ALA A 175 -1.24 -1.60 10.75
CA ALA A 175 0.12 -2.08 10.65
C ALA A 175 0.16 -3.36 9.78
N PRO A 176 1.14 -3.55 8.89
CA PRO A 176 1.29 -4.84 8.23
C PRO A 176 1.68 -5.92 9.27
N PRO A 177 1.16 -7.15 9.15
CA PRO A 177 1.56 -8.23 10.04
C PRO A 177 3.00 -8.66 9.73
N LEU A 178 3.96 -8.21 10.54
CA LEU A 178 5.39 -8.53 10.38
C LEU A 178 5.77 -9.93 10.91
N GLN A 179 4.84 -10.63 11.56
CA GLN A 179 5.04 -11.98 12.09
C GLN A 179 4.35 -13.04 11.19
N ARG A 180 4.78 -14.31 11.29
CA ARG A 180 4.33 -15.49 10.50
C ARG A 180 4.90 -15.56 9.08
N ASP A 181 4.40 -16.50 8.29
CA ASP A 181 4.71 -16.72 6.86
C ASP A 181 4.25 -15.55 5.94
N TYR A 182 3.80 -14.41 6.47
CA TYR A 182 3.29 -13.29 5.67
C TYR A 182 4.37 -12.74 4.74
N LEU A 183 5.57 -12.46 5.26
CA LEU A 183 6.69 -11.98 4.45
C LEU A 183 7.09 -12.99 3.38
N TRP A 184 7.09 -14.29 3.72
CA TRP A 184 7.35 -15.36 2.76
C TRP A 184 6.28 -15.46 1.67
N LYS A 185 5.01 -15.28 2.01
CA LYS A 185 3.91 -15.20 1.02
C LYS A 185 4.12 -14.00 0.09
N LEU A 186 4.50 -12.85 0.63
CA LEU A 186 4.75 -11.64 -0.16
C LEU A 186 5.95 -11.85 -1.11
N ILE A 187 7.06 -12.44 -0.62
CA ILE A 187 8.21 -12.82 -1.47
C ILE A 187 7.78 -13.79 -2.57
N SER A 188 7.02 -14.83 -2.21
CA SER A 188 6.48 -15.79 -3.19
C SER A 188 5.55 -15.14 -4.21
N ASN A 189 4.83 -14.08 -3.83
CA ASN A 189 3.97 -13.31 -4.74
C ASN A 189 4.79 -12.47 -5.73
N MET A 190 5.99 -12.02 -5.37
CA MET A 190 6.86 -11.27 -6.28
C MET A 190 7.49 -12.17 -7.35
N SER A 191 7.67 -13.46 -7.07
CA SER A 191 8.18 -14.45 -8.02
C SER A 191 7.07 -15.20 -8.78
N LEU A 192 5.87 -14.62 -8.89
CA LEU A 192 4.71 -15.31 -9.45
C LEU A 192 4.96 -15.78 -10.89
N ASN A 193 4.82 -17.09 -11.09
CA ASN A 193 4.77 -17.71 -12.40
C ASN A 193 3.31 -17.97 -12.78
N TYR A 194 2.98 -17.86 -14.07
CA TYR A 194 1.62 -17.91 -14.61
C TYR A 194 0.86 -19.21 -14.23
N LEU A 195 1.60 -20.30 -13.99
CA LEU A 195 1.07 -21.58 -13.51
C LEU A 195 0.37 -21.48 -12.16
N SER A 196 0.85 -20.63 -11.25
CA SER A 196 0.22 -20.41 -9.94
C SER A 196 -1.12 -19.68 -10.05
N LEU A 197 -1.29 -18.83 -11.08
CA LEU A 197 -2.54 -18.09 -11.32
C LEU A 197 -3.62 -18.95 -11.99
N ALA A 198 -3.30 -20.17 -12.43
CA ALA A 198 -4.27 -21.11 -13.01
C ALA A 198 -5.12 -21.84 -11.96
N ASN A 199 -4.80 -21.66 -10.68
CA ASN A 199 -5.50 -22.28 -9.56
C ASN A 199 -6.24 -21.19 -8.76
N VAL A 200 -7.53 -21.40 -8.49
CA VAL A 200 -8.38 -20.40 -7.83
C VAL A 200 -8.06 -20.28 -6.34
N GLU A 201 -7.66 -21.36 -5.68
CA GLU A 201 -7.20 -21.37 -4.30
C GLU A 201 -5.90 -20.59 -4.15
N ALA A 202 -4.96 -20.75 -5.09
CA ALA A 202 -3.73 -19.96 -5.12
C ALA A 202 -4.03 -18.47 -5.31
N LEU A 203 -4.93 -18.12 -6.24
CA LEU A 203 -5.38 -16.73 -6.40
C LEU A 203 -5.99 -16.16 -5.11
N LYS A 204 -6.83 -16.94 -4.41
CA LYS A 204 -7.38 -16.51 -3.11
C LYS A 204 -6.26 -16.20 -2.14
N VAL A 205 -5.28 -17.09 -1.94
CA VAL A 205 -4.16 -16.85 -1.02
C VAL A 205 -3.35 -15.59 -1.36
N ILE A 206 -3.16 -15.32 -2.66
CA ILE A 206 -2.48 -14.10 -3.12
C ILE A 206 -3.30 -12.88 -2.70
N LEU A 207 -4.59 -12.85 -3.01
CA LEU A 207 -5.49 -11.73 -2.68
C LEU A 207 -5.64 -11.55 -1.15
N GLU A 208 -5.65 -12.64 -0.38
CA GLU A 208 -5.64 -12.61 1.08
C GLU A 208 -4.40 -11.92 1.64
N THR A 209 -3.26 -12.00 0.95
CA THR A 209 -2.01 -11.37 1.39
C THR A 209 -2.11 -9.84 1.32
N TYR A 210 -2.94 -9.29 0.43
CA TYR A 210 -3.15 -7.84 0.32
C TYR A 210 -4.31 -7.33 1.18
N ASP A 211 -5.03 -8.21 1.88
CA ASP A 211 -6.15 -7.88 2.77
C ASP A 211 -5.67 -7.59 4.20
N LEU A 212 -5.01 -6.44 4.39
CA LEU A 212 -4.52 -5.98 5.70
C LEU A 212 -5.63 -5.86 6.76
N PRO A 213 -6.82 -5.28 6.48
CA PRO A 213 -7.87 -5.10 7.49
C PRO A 213 -8.32 -6.40 8.15
N ARG A 214 -8.29 -7.52 7.42
CA ARG A 214 -8.68 -8.84 7.92
C ARG A 214 -7.89 -9.32 9.14
N TYR A 215 -6.65 -8.85 9.31
CA TYR A 215 -5.83 -9.26 10.46
C TYR A 215 -6.27 -8.59 11.77
N TYR A 216 -6.98 -7.47 11.69
CA TYR A 216 -7.34 -6.63 12.83
C TYR A 216 -8.85 -6.59 13.10
N ASP A 217 -9.68 -6.71 12.07
CA ASP A 217 -11.15 -6.67 12.19
C ASP A 217 -11.80 -7.98 11.73
N LYS A 218 -12.55 -8.63 12.64
CA LYS A 218 -13.32 -9.84 12.36
C LYS A 218 -14.45 -9.60 11.35
N HIS A 219 -15.06 -8.42 11.35
CA HIS A 219 -16.10 -8.08 10.40
C HIS A 219 -15.51 -7.94 8.99
N ALA A 220 -14.45 -7.14 8.84
CA ALA A 220 -13.70 -7.03 7.59
C ALA A 220 -13.24 -8.42 7.10
N ALA A 221 -12.68 -9.25 7.99
CA ALA A 221 -12.29 -10.62 7.68
C ALA A 221 -13.44 -11.48 7.13
N SER A 222 -14.64 -11.33 7.68
CA SER A 222 -15.84 -12.05 7.22
C SER A 222 -16.30 -11.56 5.85
N VAL A 223 -16.29 -10.25 5.63
CA VAL A 223 -16.66 -9.64 4.33
C VAL A 223 -15.69 -10.10 3.25
N SER A 224 -14.38 -9.98 3.48
CA SER A 224 -13.36 -10.45 2.55
C SER A 224 -13.45 -11.94 2.29
N ARG A 225 -13.68 -12.77 3.33
CA ARG A 225 -13.87 -14.22 3.15
C ARG A 225 -15.07 -14.54 2.26
N ARG A 226 -16.20 -13.86 2.46
CA ARG A 226 -17.39 -14.02 1.61
C ARG A 226 -17.10 -13.62 0.16
N ARG A 227 -16.43 -12.48 -0.03
CA ARG A 227 -16.03 -12.00 -1.37
C ARG A 227 -15.11 -12.99 -2.08
N LEU A 228 -14.09 -13.50 -1.40
CA LEU A 228 -13.17 -14.50 -1.93
C LEU A 228 -13.86 -15.85 -2.17
N ALA A 229 -14.83 -16.26 -1.35
CA ALA A 229 -15.63 -17.45 -1.61
C ALA A 229 -16.48 -17.34 -2.89
N GLY A 230 -16.76 -16.11 -3.34
CA GLY A 230 -17.38 -15.83 -4.63
C GLY A 230 -16.51 -16.20 -5.83
N LEU A 231 -15.18 -16.35 -5.68
CA LEU A 231 -14.30 -16.86 -6.73
C LEU A 231 -14.43 -18.38 -6.82
N LYS A 232 -15.06 -18.89 -7.89
CA LYS A 232 -15.36 -20.32 -8.04
C LYS A 232 -14.34 -21.06 -8.87
N ARG A 233 -13.93 -20.49 -10.00
CA ARG A 233 -13.01 -21.13 -10.93
C ARG A 233 -12.22 -20.09 -11.69
N ILE A 234 -10.96 -20.39 -11.96
CA ILE A 234 -10.13 -19.66 -12.91
C ILE A 234 -9.59 -20.64 -13.95
N GLY A 235 -9.46 -20.18 -15.18
CA GLY A 235 -8.84 -20.90 -16.27
C GLY A 235 -8.07 -19.93 -17.16
N HIS A 236 -7.08 -20.44 -17.88
CA HIS A 236 -6.31 -19.64 -18.82
C HIS A 236 -6.20 -20.36 -20.14
N GLU A 237 -6.43 -19.62 -21.23
CA GLU A 237 -6.33 -20.12 -22.58
C GLU A 237 -5.38 -19.23 -23.37
N ARG A 238 -4.50 -19.84 -24.16
CA ARG A 238 -3.68 -19.08 -25.12
C ARG A 238 -4.58 -18.68 -26.28
N VAL A 239 -4.55 -17.40 -26.63
CA VAL A 239 -5.37 -16.84 -27.71
C VAL A 239 -4.48 -15.99 -28.59
N ASP A 240 -4.56 -16.18 -29.89
CA ASP A 240 -3.83 -15.37 -30.87
C ASP A 240 -4.80 -14.37 -31.52
N ARG A 241 -4.36 -13.12 -31.66
CA ARG A 241 -5.11 -12.08 -32.37
C ARG A 241 -4.26 -11.42 -33.43
N LEU A 242 -4.91 -11.01 -34.51
CA LEU A 242 -4.29 -10.11 -35.47
C LEU A 242 -4.46 -8.66 -34.98
N HIS A 243 -3.35 -7.96 -34.78
CA HIS A 243 -3.37 -6.52 -34.53
C HIS A 243 -2.59 -5.83 -35.66
N ARG A 244 -3.29 -5.00 -36.46
CA ARG A 244 -2.69 -4.28 -37.61
C ARG A 244 -1.92 -5.19 -38.58
N GLY A 245 -2.41 -6.42 -38.81
CA GLY A 245 -1.77 -7.38 -39.72
C GLY A 245 -0.69 -8.26 -39.09
N LEU A 246 -0.29 -8.01 -37.83
CA LEU A 246 0.70 -8.82 -37.12
C LEU A 246 0.00 -9.78 -36.15
N PRO A 247 0.42 -11.05 -36.06
CA PRO A 247 -0.05 -11.96 -35.04
C PRO A 247 0.56 -11.57 -33.69
N VAL A 248 -0.31 -11.25 -32.74
CA VAL A 248 0.06 -11.02 -31.34
C VAL A 248 -0.44 -12.21 -30.54
N ARG A 249 0.44 -12.80 -29.73
CA ARG A 249 0.07 -13.86 -28.79
C ARG A 249 -0.53 -13.24 -27.55
N GLY A 250 -1.48 -13.92 -26.95
CA GLY A 250 -2.13 -13.45 -25.74
C GLY A 250 -2.56 -14.59 -24.85
N VAL A 251 -2.98 -14.22 -23.65
CA VAL A 251 -3.62 -15.14 -22.72
C VAL A 251 -4.96 -14.58 -22.29
N ARG A 252 -5.99 -15.41 -22.42
CA ARG A 252 -7.34 -15.12 -21.93
C ARG A 252 -7.54 -15.81 -20.60
N THR A 253 -7.79 -15.04 -19.56
CA THR A 253 -8.22 -15.52 -18.26
C THR A 253 -9.74 -15.62 -18.24
N GLU A 254 -10.26 -16.83 -18.00
CA GLU A 254 -11.67 -17.08 -17.77
C GLU A 254 -11.92 -17.26 -16.28
N LEU A 255 -12.68 -16.35 -15.68
CA LEU A 255 -12.98 -16.34 -14.26
C LEU A 255 -14.48 -16.60 -14.05
N THR A 256 -14.82 -17.61 -13.27
CA THR A 256 -16.20 -17.85 -12.82
C THR A 256 -16.38 -17.27 -11.43
N MET A 257 -17.37 -16.40 -11.28
CA MET A 257 -17.70 -15.71 -10.05
C MET A 257 -19.17 -15.93 -9.68
N ASP A 258 -19.41 -16.04 -8.39
CA ASP A 258 -20.75 -16.13 -7.79
C ASP A 258 -21.13 -14.77 -7.21
N GLN A 259 -22.26 -14.23 -7.69
CA GLN A 259 -22.73 -12.90 -7.35
C GLN A 259 -23.16 -12.79 -5.87
N ASP A 260 -23.55 -13.89 -5.23
CA ASP A 260 -23.97 -13.89 -3.82
C ASP A 260 -22.80 -13.63 -2.86
N GLY A 261 -21.56 -13.75 -3.35
CA GLY A 261 -20.35 -13.35 -2.66
C GLY A 261 -20.14 -11.83 -2.57
N PHE A 262 -20.86 -11.04 -3.36
CA PHE A 262 -20.67 -9.60 -3.54
C PHE A 262 -21.92 -8.82 -3.09
N LEU A 263 -21.77 -7.50 -2.91
CA LEU A 263 -22.92 -6.65 -2.55
C LEU A 263 -23.92 -6.48 -3.71
N GLY A 264 -23.47 -6.71 -4.95
CA GLY A 264 -24.27 -6.65 -6.16
C GLY A 264 -23.40 -6.68 -7.42
N GLU A 265 -24.04 -6.50 -8.57
CA GLU A 265 -23.39 -6.50 -9.89
C GLU A 265 -22.24 -5.48 -9.99
N GLY A 266 -22.44 -4.26 -9.48
CA GLY A 266 -21.43 -3.21 -9.52
C GLY A 266 -20.18 -3.52 -8.69
N ASP A 267 -20.33 -4.14 -7.51
CA ASP A 267 -19.20 -4.56 -6.66
C ASP A 267 -18.42 -5.70 -7.33
N LEU A 268 -19.13 -6.67 -7.92
CA LEU A 268 -18.52 -7.74 -8.71
C LEU A 268 -17.75 -7.20 -9.91
N PHE A 269 -18.35 -6.28 -10.67
CA PHE A 269 -17.73 -5.68 -11.85
C PHE A 269 -16.49 -4.86 -11.49
N LEU A 270 -16.55 -4.07 -10.41
CA LEU A 270 -15.41 -3.30 -9.91
C LEU A 270 -14.28 -4.23 -9.47
N PHE A 271 -14.60 -5.26 -8.68
CA PHE A 271 -13.62 -6.25 -8.23
C PHE A 271 -12.95 -6.97 -9.42
N ALA A 272 -13.74 -7.42 -10.40
CA ALA A 272 -13.21 -8.02 -11.62
C ALA A 272 -12.35 -7.04 -12.45
N SER A 273 -12.69 -5.75 -12.46
CA SER A 273 -11.89 -4.71 -13.13
C SER A 273 -10.52 -4.52 -12.45
N VAL A 274 -10.46 -4.57 -11.12
CA VAL A 274 -9.18 -4.55 -10.39
C VAL A 274 -8.38 -5.82 -10.67
N LEU A 275 -9.02 -6.99 -10.74
CA LEU A 275 -8.36 -8.23 -11.14
C LEU A 275 -7.82 -8.17 -12.58
N ASN A 276 -8.50 -7.47 -13.49
CA ASN A 276 -8.02 -7.26 -14.86
C ASN A 276 -6.68 -6.49 -14.87
N GLU A 277 -6.55 -5.45 -14.04
CA GLU A 277 -5.28 -4.74 -13.85
C GLU A 277 -4.22 -5.66 -13.25
N PHE A 278 -4.59 -6.42 -12.21
CA PHE A 278 -3.70 -7.35 -11.54
C PHE A 278 -3.13 -8.38 -12.52
N PHE A 279 -3.95 -9.03 -13.35
CA PHE A 279 -3.47 -10.03 -14.31
C PHE A 279 -2.61 -9.42 -15.43
N ALA A 280 -2.88 -8.18 -15.84
CA ALA A 280 -2.06 -7.49 -16.83
C ALA A 280 -0.61 -7.24 -16.35
N LEU A 281 -0.40 -7.08 -15.04
CA LEU A 281 0.94 -6.97 -14.44
C LEU A 281 1.77 -8.26 -14.54
N TYR A 282 1.13 -9.42 -14.70
CA TYR A 282 1.81 -10.72 -14.85
C TYR A 282 1.85 -11.23 -16.28
N ALA A 283 1.29 -10.48 -17.23
CA ALA A 283 1.45 -10.78 -18.65
C ALA A 283 2.83 -10.30 -19.12
N SER A 284 3.51 -11.15 -19.90
CA SER A 284 4.81 -10.80 -20.48
C SER A 284 4.69 -9.62 -21.45
N LEU A 285 5.75 -8.82 -21.59
CA LEU A 285 5.79 -7.59 -22.40
C LEU A 285 5.28 -7.78 -23.85
N ASN A 286 5.51 -8.97 -24.42
CA ASN A 286 5.15 -9.32 -25.80
C ASN A 286 3.83 -10.09 -25.92
N SER A 287 3.04 -10.15 -24.85
CA SER A 287 1.75 -10.81 -24.80
C SER A 287 0.66 -9.82 -24.40
N TYR A 288 -0.52 -9.94 -25.00
CA TYR A 288 -1.70 -9.26 -24.47
C TYR A 288 -2.43 -10.16 -23.46
N HIS A 289 -3.19 -9.53 -22.57
CA HIS A 289 -4.07 -10.17 -21.59
C HIS A 289 -5.53 -9.80 -21.87
N GLU A 290 -6.41 -10.78 -21.74
CA GLU A 290 -7.87 -10.60 -21.79
C GLU A 290 -8.53 -11.23 -20.58
N LEU A 291 -9.36 -10.46 -19.86
CA LEU A 291 -10.23 -11.02 -18.84
C LEU A 291 -11.65 -11.24 -19.38
N ARG A 292 -12.17 -12.44 -19.13
CA ARG A 292 -13.58 -12.79 -19.28
C ARG A 292 -14.10 -13.31 -17.96
N VAL A 293 -15.09 -12.62 -17.38
CA VAL A 293 -15.76 -13.06 -16.16
C VAL A 293 -17.15 -13.59 -16.50
N ARG A 294 -17.47 -14.79 -16.00
CA ARG A 294 -18.80 -15.40 -16.08
C ARG A 294 -19.42 -15.44 -14.69
N SER A 295 -20.60 -14.83 -14.53
CA SER A 295 -21.44 -15.02 -13.35
C SER A 295 -22.09 -16.40 -13.38
N GLU A 296 -22.28 -17.04 -12.23
CA GLU A 296 -23.08 -18.28 -12.14
C GLU A 296 -24.53 -18.08 -12.63
N GLN A 297 -25.03 -16.83 -12.62
CA GLN A 297 -26.34 -16.47 -13.17
C GLN A 297 -26.36 -16.35 -14.70
N GLY A 298 -25.22 -16.56 -15.37
CA GLY A 298 -25.11 -16.63 -16.83
C GLY A 298 -24.63 -15.35 -17.52
N GLU A 299 -24.47 -14.25 -16.78
CA GLU A 299 -23.93 -13.00 -17.31
C GLU A 299 -22.44 -13.13 -17.64
N ILE A 300 -22.01 -12.47 -18.72
CA ILE A 300 -20.62 -12.51 -19.18
C ILE A 300 -20.12 -11.08 -19.32
N TYR A 301 -19.07 -10.77 -18.59
CA TYR A 301 -18.33 -9.52 -18.63
C TYR A 301 -17.02 -9.75 -19.36
N GLN A 302 -16.68 -8.84 -20.27
CA GLN A 302 -15.45 -8.91 -21.04
C GLN A 302 -14.78 -7.53 -21.05
N TRP A 303 -13.50 -7.50 -20.67
CA TRP A 303 -12.69 -6.29 -20.68
C TRP A 303 -11.94 -6.18 -22.00
N THR A 304 -11.58 -4.95 -22.36
CA THR A 304 -10.74 -4.69 -23.53
C THR A 304 -9.35 -5.30 -23.33
N PRO A 305 -8.76 -5.93 -24.37
CA PRO A 305 -7.42 -6.52 -24.27
C PRO A 305 -6.37 -5.48 -23.87
N ARG A 306 -5.44 -5.86 -22.99
CA ARG A 306 -4.35 -4.99 -22.53
C ARG A 306 -3.00 -5.60 -22.85
N MET A 307 -2.00 -4.78 -23.17
CA MET A 307 -0.63 -5.24 -23.30
C MET A 307 -0.04 -5.54 -21.91
N GLY A 308 0.75 -6.60 -21.81
CA GLY A 308 1.47 -6.94 -20.58
C GLY A 308 2.46 -5.84 -20.18
N GLN A 309 2.61 -5.66 -18.87
CA GLN A 309 3.41 -4.58 -18.29
C GLN A 309 4.74 -5.06 -17.67
N GLN A 310 5.06 -6.36 -17.75
CA GLN A 310 6.32 -6.87 -17.20
C GLN A 310 7.53 -6.33 -17.98
N PRO A 311 8.48 -5.62 -17.36
CA PRO A 311 9.75 -5.25 -18.01
C PRO A 311 10.57 -6.50 -18.36
N LEU A 312 11.37 -6.41 -19.43
CA LEU A 312 12.37 -7.44 -19.76
C LEU A 312 13.46 -7.41 -18.67
N LEU A 313 13.60 -8.52 -17.93
CA LEU A 313 14.74 -8.76 -17.04
C LEU A 313 15.98 -9.14 -17.84
#